data_AF-A0A7W1W8R9-F1
#
_entry.id   AF-A0A7W1W8R9-F1
#
_cell.length_a   1.000
_cell.length_b   1.000
_cell.length_c   1.000
_cell.angle_alpha   90.00
_cell.angle_beta   90.00
_cell.angle_gamma   90.00
#
_symmetry.space_group_name_H-M   'P 1'
#
loop_
_entity.id
_entity.type
_entity.pdbx_description
1 polymer ?
#
loop_
_entity_poly.entity_id
_entity_poly.type
_entity_poly.pdbx_seq_one_letter_code
_entity_poly.pdbx_strand_id
1 'polypeptide(L)'
;MKLPDKTRRLIIASIFVVYVLLRLWNLTDSCLWFDEIFSAHVAELDWQNLIRLVAQDLIHPPLFYFLLKIWIAIGGENLFWLRFFPVFFSVLAVVPFLLLCREVKSNSLL
;
A
#
# COMPACT_ATOMS: atom_id res chain seq x y z
N MET A 1 -10.59 -32.39 9.47
CA MET A 1 -9.67 -32.32 10.62
C MET A 1 -9.31 -30.85 10.85
N LYS A 2 -9.74 -30.21 11.95
CA LYS A 2 -9.40 -28.80 12.23
C LYS A 2 -7.94 -28.74 12.70
N LEU A 3 -7.11 -27.91 12.06
CA LEU A 3 -5.72 -27.69 12.48
C LEU A 3 -5.69 -27.09 13.90
N PRO A 4 -4.70 -27.45 14.74
CA PRO A 4 -4.48 -26.80 16.03
C PRO A 4 -4.32 -25.28 15.87
N ASP A 5 -4.87 -24.50 16.81
CA ASP A 5 -4.87 -23.04 16.75
C ASP A 5 -3.45 -22.44 16.63
N LYS A 6 -2.46 -23.05 17.28
CA LYS A 6 -1.04 -22.64 17.20
C LYS A 6 -0.49 -22.83 15.78
N THR A 7 -0.71 -24.00 15.18
CA THR A 7 -0.27 -24.31 13.81
C THR A 7 -0.89 -23.37 12.79
N ARG A 8 -2.19 -23.06 12.92
CA ARG A 8 -2.87 -22.09 12.04
C ARG A 8 -2.25 -20.69 12.13
N ARG A 9 -1.96 -20.21 13.36
CA ARG A 9 -1.32 -18.89 13.55
C ARG A 9 0.07 -18.84 12.95
N LEU A 10 0.86 -19.90 13.13
CA LEU A 10 2.20 -20.01 12.54
C LEU A 10 2.14 -19.97 11.01
N ILE A 11 1.23 -20.72 10.38
CA ILE A 11 1.07 -20.71 8.92
C ILE A 11 0.73 -19.29 8.41
N ILE A 12 -0.22 -18.60 9.05
CA ILE A 12 -0.60 -17.24 8.67
C ILE A 12 0.58 -16.28 8.83
N ALA A 13 1.32 -16.38 9.94
CA ALA A 13 2.51 -15.56 10.17
C ALA A 13 3.58 -15.82 9.11
N SER A 14 3.87 -17.09 8.79
CA SER A 14 4.83 -17.44 7.74
C SER A 14 4.42 -16.91 6.37
N ILE A 15 3.14 -17.05 5.99
CA ILE A 15 2.62 -16.49 4.73
C ILE A 15 2.77 -14.97 4.71
N PHE A 16 2.46 -14.29 5.82
CA PHE A 16 2.63 -12.85 5.93
C PHE A 16 4.09 -12.41 5.78
N VAL A 17 5.03 -13.13 6.41
CA VAL A 17 6.46 -12.85 6.24
C VAL A 17 6.88 -13.03 4.78
N VAL A 18 6.49 -14.14 4.15
CA VAL A 18 6.80 -14.39 2.72
C VAL A 18 6.20 -13.31 1.83
N TYR A 19 4.97 -12.88 2.09
CA TYR A 19 4.32 -11.77 1.38
C TYR A 19 5.15 -10.48 1.46
N VAL A 20 5.59 -10.09 2.67
CA VAL A 20 6.40 -8.87 2.86
C VAL A 20 7.75 -8.99 2.14
N LEU A 21 8.42 -10.14 2.25
CA LEU A 21 9.72 -10.37 1.59
C LEU A 21 9.61 -10.27 0.07
N LEU A 22 8.58 -10.90 -0.52
CA LEU A 22 8.35 -10.84 -1.97
C LEU A 22 8.03 -9.43 -2.47
N ARG A 23 7.34 -8.61 -1.65
CA ARG A 23 7.02 -7.22 -1.99
C ARG A 23 8.25 -6.30 -1.97
N LEU A 24 9.24 -6.61 -1.15
CA LEU A 24 10.49 -5.86 -1.05
C LEU A 24 11.57 -6.37 -2.01
N TRP A 25 11.42 -7.60 -2.48
CA TRP A 25 12.37 -8.23 -3.39
C TRP A 25 12.48 -7.44 -4.71
N ASN A 26 13.70 -6.98 -5.03
CA ASN A 26 14.02 -6.24 -6.26
C ASN A 26 13.13 -5.01 -6.51
N LEU A 27 12.69 -4.35 -5.44
CA LEU A 27 11.75 -3.22 -5.52
C LEU A 27 12.25 -2.09 -6.42
N THR A 28 13.56 -1.87 -6.54
CA THR A 28 14.18 -0.77 -7.29
C THR A 28 14.86 -1.20 -8.58
N ASP A 29 14.77 -2.47 -8.97
CA ASP A 29 15.57 -3.01 -10.09
C ASP A 29 15.00 -2.63 -11.47
N SER A 30 13.76 -2.13 -11.51
CA SER A 30 13.11 -1.66 -12.73
C SER A 30 13.03 -0.14 -12.78
N CYS A 31 13.02 0.42 -13.99
CA CYS A 31 12.69 1.83 -14.20
C CYS A 31 11.26 2.15 -13.73
N LEU A 32 11.00 3.44 -13.50
CA LEU A 32 9.67 3.91 -13.13
C LEU A 32 8.67 3.68 -14.26
N TRP A 33 7.49 3.20 -13.91
CA TRP A 33 6.38 3.06 -14.82
C TRP A 33 5.72 4.43 -15.06
N PHE A 34 4.95 4.56 -16.13
CA PHE A 34 4.35 5.83 -16.52
C PHE A 34 3.46 6.43 -15.43
N ASP A 35 2.67 5.59 -14.74
CA ASP A 35 1.81 5.98 -13.62
C ASP A 35 2.63 6.38 -12.37
N GLU A 36 3.77 5.74 -12.12
CA GLU A 36 4.68 6.14 -11.03
C GLU A 36 5.31 7.51 -11.32
N ILE A 37 5.75 7.76 -12.56
CA ILE A 37 6.29 9.06 -13.00
C ILE A 37 5.22 10.14 -12.86
N PHE A 38 4.00 9.87 -13.33
CA PHE A 38 2.89 10.80 -13.22
C PHE A 38 2.58 11.14 -11.76
N SER A 39 2.50 10.12 -10.90
CA SER A 39 2.23 10.31 -9.47
C SER A 39 3.32 11.10 -8.76
N ALA A 40 4.59 10.82 -9.05
CA ALA A 40 5.72 11.57 -8.53
C ALA A 40 5.65 13.05 -8.96
N HIS A 41 5.43 13.29 -10.25
CA HIS A 41 5.32 14.64 -10.79
C HIS A 41 4.17 15.44 -10.17
N VAL A 42 2.99 14.84 -10.01
CA VAL A 42 1.85 15.47 -9.36
C VAL A 42 2.17 15.81 -7.89
N ALA A 43 2.92 14.95 -7.20
CA ALA A 43 3.31 15.15 -5.81
C ALA A 43 4.39 16.23 -5.61
N GLU A 44 5.20 16.52 -6.63
CA GLU A 44 6.19 17.62 -6.63
C GLU A 44 5.53 19.00 -6.66
N LEU A 45 4.38 19.13 -7.33
CA LEU A 45 3.63 20.39 -7.41
C LEU A 45 3.31 20.96 -6.02
N ASP A 46 3.23 22.29 -5.91
CA ASP A 46 2.70 22.92 -4.70
C ASP A 46 1.23 22.52 -4.48
N TRP A 47 0.76 22.67 -3.24
CA TRP A 47 -0.57 22.22 -2.84
C TRP A 47 -1.70 22.81 -3.70
N GLN A 48 -1.57 24.05 -4.17
CA GLN A 48 -2.64 24.67 -4.98
C GLN A 48 -2.69 24.05 -6.37
N ASN A 49 -1.54 23.87 -7.02
CA ASN A 49 -1.47 23.26 -8.34
C ASN A 49 -1.82 21.77 -8.31
N LEU A 50 -1.41 21.04 -7.26
CA LEU A 50 -1.82 19.65 -7.06
C LEU A 50 -3.35 19.54 -6.96
N ILE A 51 -4.00 20.33 -6.10
CA ILE A 51 -5.46 20.30 -5.96
C ILE A 51 -6.15 20.64 -7.28
N ARG A 52 -5.66 21.65 -8.02
CA ARG A 52 -6.23 22.04 -9.32
C ARG A 52 -6.10 20.93 -10.35
N LEU A 53 -4.91 20.33 -10.47
CA LEU A 53 -4.65 19.28 -11.44
C LEU A 53 -5.49 18.03 -11.15
N VAL A 54 -5.53 17.62 -9.89
CA VAL A 54 -6.26 16.41 -9.49
C VAL A 54 -7.77 16.63 -9.48
N ALA A 55 -8.26 17.86 -9.27
CA ALA A 55 -9.67 18.18 -9.47
C ALA A 55 -10.11 18.07 -10.95
N GLN A 56 -9.17 18.20 -11.88
CA GLN A 56 -9.39 17.98 -13.31
C GLN A 56 -9.19 16.52 -13.73
N ASP A 57 -8.47 15.74 -12.92
CA ASP A 57 -8.31 14.30 -13.13
C ASP A 57 -9.58 13.55 -12.70
N LEU A 58 -10.38 13.14 -13.69
CA LEU A 58 -11.57 12.32 -13.47
C LEU A 58 -11.25 10.85 -13.19
N ILE A 59 -10.00 10.42 -13.40
CA ILE A 59 -9.61 9.01 -13.42
C ILE A 59 -9.12 8.58 -12.03
N HIS A 60 -8.26 9.38 -11.37
CA HIS A 60 -7.61 8.98 -10.13
C HIS A 60 -8.06 9.84 -8.93
N PRO A 61 -8.60 9.21 -7.87
CA PRO A 61 -9.00 9.94 -6.67
C PRO A 61 -7.84 10.69 -5.98
N PRO A 62 -8.10 11.87 -5.39
CA PRO A 62 -7.04 12.77 -4.92
C PRO A 62 -6.23 12.28 -3.73
N LEU A 63 -6.80 11.39 -2.92
CA LEU A 63 -6.21 10.96 -1.66
C LEU A 63 -4.80 10.37 -1.84
N PHE A 64 -4.58 9.62 -2.92
CA PHE A 64 -3.29 9.00 -3.18
C PHE A 64 -2.17 10.03 -3.35
N TYR A 65 -2.38 11.06 -4.17
CA TYR A 65 -1.39 12.11 -4.42
C TYR A 65 -1.07 12.92 -3.17
N PHE A 66 -2.08 13.22 -2.33
CA PHE A 66 -1.84 13.91 -1.07
C PHE A 66 -0.99 13.09 -0.12
N LEU A 67 -1.30 11.81 0.04
CA LEU A 67 -0.53 10.92 0.90
C LEU A 67 0.89 10.71 0.37
N LEU A 68 1.04 10.57 -0.95
CA LEU A 68 2.35 10.44 -1.58
C LEU A 68 3.20 11.70 -1.38
N LYS A 69 2.62 12.90 -1.53
CA LYS A 69 3.32 14.16 -1.26
C LYS A 69 3.81 14.25 0.19
N ILE A 70 2.97 13.89 1.15
CA ILE A 70 3.35 13.84 2.57
C ILE A 70 4.46 12.81 2.79
N TRP A 71 4.36 11.65 2.16
CA TRP A 71 5.35 10.59 2.27
C TRP A 71 6.72 11.02 1.75
N ILE A 72 6.78 11.64 0.57
CA ILE A 72 8.00 12.20 -0.02
C ILE A 72 8.58 13.29 0.89
N ALA A 73 7.74 14.15 1.48
CA ALA A 73 8.21 15.17 2.41
C ALA A 73 8.89 14.60 3.68
N ILE A 74 8.58 13.35 4.07
CA ILE A 74 9.15 12.70 5.27
C ILE A 74 10.46 11.97 4.95
N GLY A 75 10.56 11.25 3.83
CA GLY A 75 11.71 10.38 3.53
C GLY A 75 12.45 10.66 2.22
N GLY A 76 12.06 11.73 1.51
CA GLY A 76 12.71 12.21 0.30
C GLY A 76 12.24 11.56 -1.00
N GLU A 77 12.98 11.83 -2.07
CA GLU A 77 12.63 11.48 -3.47
C GLU A 77 13.37 10.24 -3.99
N ASN A 78 13.98 9.45 -3.10
CA ASN A 78 14.69 8.26 -3.55
C ASN A 78 13.70 7.18 -4.05
N LEU A 79 14.13 6.42 -5.07
CA LEU A 79 13.29 5.42 -5.75
C LEU A 79 12.73 4.36 -4.80
N PHE A 80 13.56 3.91 -3.84
CA PHE A 80 13.13 2.95 -2.83
C PHE A 80 11.98 3.50 -2.00
N TRP A 81 12.09 4.72 -1.50
CA TRP A 81 11.12 5.36 -0.62
C TRP A 81 9.80 5.62 -1.34
N LEU A 82 9.87 6.05 -2.60
CA LEU A 82 8.70 6.25 -3.44
C LEU A 82 7.93 4.93 -3.64
N ARG A 83 8.63 3.84 -3.93
CA ARG A 83 8.02 2.50 -4.08
C ARG A 83 7.66 1.84 -2.76
N PHE A 84 8.29 2.25 -1.66
CA PHE A 84 7.97 1.74 -0.34
C PHE A 84 6.60 2.23 0.14
N PHE A 85 6.10 3.37 -0.36
CA PHE A 85 4.76 3.89 -0.07
C PHE A 85 3.63 2.87 -0.34
N PRO A 86 3.41 2.38 -1.58
CA PRO A 86 2.36 1.39 -1.84
C PRO A 86 2.63 0.05 -1.16
N VAL A 87 3.90 -0.34 -0.98
CA VAL A 87 4.27 -1.55 -0.22
C VAL A 87 3.77 -1.43 1.22
N PHE A 88 4.09 -0.33 1.90
CA PHE A 88 3.69 -0.07 3.29
C PHE A 88 2.18 -0.16 3.48
N PHE A 89 1.39 0.55 2.67
CA PHE A 89 -0.07 0.51 2.77
C PHE A 89 -0.65 -0.87 2.43
N SER A 90 -0.03 -1.60 1.52
CA SER A 90 -0.49 -2.96 1.20
C SER A 90 -0.22 -3.96 2.33
N VAL A 91 0.89 -3.81 3.05
CA VAL A 91 1.19 -4.59 4.26
C VAL A 91 0.22 -4.22 5.38
N LEU A 92 -0.06 -2.92 5.57
CA LEU A 92 -1.00 -2.43 6.56
C LEU A 92 -2.44 -2.94 6.30
N ALA A 93 -2.84 -3.04 5.03
CA ALA A 93 -4.16 -3.52 4.62
C ALA A 93 -4.45 -4.98 5.03
N VAL A 94 -3.44 -5.79 5.36
CA VAL A 94 -3.64 -7.15 5.87
C VAL A 94 -4.38 -7.14 7.21
N VAL A 95 -4.16 -6.13 8.06
CA VAL A 95 -4.83 -6.04 9.38
C VAL A 95 -6.35 -5.90 9.27
N PRO A 96 -6.90 -4.87 8.61
CA PRO A 96 -8.35 -4.75 8.46
C PRO A 96 -8.95 -5.92 7.68
N PHE A 97 -8.22 -6.50 6.73
CA PHE A 97 -8.66 -7.71 6.03
C PHE A 97 -8.85 -8.90 7.01
N LEU A 98 -7.89 -9.14 7.89
CA LEU A 98 -8.01 -10.20 8.90
C LEU A 98 -9.14 -9.92 9.91
N LEU A 99 -9.38 -8.66 10.26
CA LEU A 99 -10.52 -8.27 11.10
C LEU A 99 -11.85 -8.54 10.39
N LEU A 100 -11.96 -8.17 9.11
CA LEU A 100 -13.14 -8.43 8.29
C LEU A 100 -13.41 -9.93 8.17
N CYS A 101 -12.39 -10.76 7.92
CA CYS A 101 -12.56 -12.22 7.88
C CYS A 101 -13.06 -12.80 9.21
N ARG A 102 -12.66 -12.22 10.35
CA ARG A 102 -13.17 -12.65 11.67
C ARG A 102 -14.63 -12.28 11.84
N GLU A 103 -15.01 -11.08 11.43
CA GLU A 103 -16.39 -10.58 11.53
C GLU A 103 -17.35 -11.39 10.67
N VAL A 104 -17.00 -11.59 9.38
CA VAL A 104 -17.82 -12.39 8.45
C VAL A 104 -18.02 -13.81 8.97
N LYS A 105 -16.96 -14.42 9.54
CA LYS A 105 -17.07 -15.75 10.12
C LYS A 105 -18.00 -15.78 11.35
N SER A 106 -17.94 -14.75 12.19
CA SER A 106 -18.81 -14.63 13.38
C SER A 106 -20.28 -14.56 12.96
N ASN A 107 -20.60 -13.73 11.97
CA ASN A 107 -21.98 -13.52 11.50
C ASN A 107 -22.53 -14.70 10.68
N SER A 108 -21.67 -15.50 10.04
CA SER A 108 -22.09 -16.72 9.32
C SER A 108 -22.47 -17.91 10.20
N LEU A 109 -22.29 -17.79 11.52
CA LEU A 109 -22.60 -18.84 12.52
C LEU A 109 -23.88 -18.54 13.32
N LEU A 110 -24.62 -17.49 12.95
CA LEU A 110 -25.99 -17.20 13.37
C LEU A 110 -26.97 -17.66 12.28
#